data_AF-A0A1I1KAZ5-F1
#
_entry.id   AF-A0A1I1KAZ5-F1
#
_cell.length_a   1.000
_cell.length_b   1.000
_cell.length_c   1.000
_cell.angle_alpha   90.00
_cell.angle_beta   90.00
_cell.angle_gamma   90.00
#
_symmetry.space_group_name_H-M   'P 1'
#
loop_
_entity.id
_entity.type
_entity.pdbx_description
1 polymer ?
#
loop_
_entity_poly.entity_id
_entity_poly.type
_entity_poly.pdbx_seq_one_letter_code
_entity_poly.pdbx_strand_id
1 'polypeptide(L)' 'MAVIQNGFVQLGFSRFPAEFKATRLGGILFASKDQLKACAAAGAGKILLSGDRALEVVFDEFSEDWPYLRFKLT' A
#
# COMPACT_ATOMS: atom_id res chain seq x y z
N MET A 1 -18.51 3.49 -5.02
CA MET A 1 -18.16 2.66 -3.86
C MET A 1 -16.68 2.32 -3.92
N ALA A 2 -15.89 2.69 -2.91
CA ALA A 2 -14.50 2.26 -2.81
C ALA A 2 -14.45 1.01 -1.93
N VAL A 3 -14.23 -0.14 -2.55
CA VAL A 3 -14.20 -1.47 -1.93
C VAL A 3 -12.77 -1.74 -1.43
N ILE A 4 -12.64 -2.30 -0.22
CA ILE A 4 -11.35 -2.80 0.28
C ILE A 4 -11.01 -4.06 -0.50
N GLN A 5 -9.82 -4.10 -1.09
CA GLN A 5 -9.33 -5.19 -1.90
C GLN A 5 -8.14 -5.85 -1.20
N ASN A 6 -8.06 -7.16 -1.30
CA ASN A 6 -6.88 -7.91 -0.91
C ASN A 6 -5.89 -7.94 -2.07
N GLY A 7 -4.62 -7.69 -1.78
CA GLY A 7 -3.56 -7.79 -2.77
C GLY A 7 -2.22 -8.03 -2.10
N PHE A 8 -1.16 -7.83 -2.87
CA PHE A 8 0.20 -7.92 -2.37
C PHE A 8 0.93 -6.61 -2.55
N VAL A 9 1.61 -6.14 -1.52
CA VAL A 9 2.55 -5.03 -1.66
C VAL A 9 3.92 -5.62 -1.96
N GLN A 10 4.59 -5.05 -2.94
CA GLN A 10 5.97 -5.34 -3.29
C GLN A 10 6.84 -4.11 -2.98
N LEU A 11 7.78 -4.29 -2.06
CA LEU A 11 8.81 -3.32 -1.69
C LEU A 11 10.18 -3.92 -2.01
N GLY A 12 10.80 -3.48 -3.10
CA GLY A 12 12.05 -4.09 -3.58
C GLY A 12 11.89 -5.60 -3.81
N PHE A 13 12.62 -6.41 -3.03
CA PHE A 13 12.57 -7.88 -3.05
C PHE A 13 11.52 -8.49 -2.11
N SER A 14 10.93 -7.70 -1.21
CA SER A 14 9.96 -8.17 -0.24
C SER A 14 8.55 -8.07 -0.82
N ARG A 15 7.75 -9.14 -0.62
CA ARG A 15 6.34 -9.18 -0.99
C ARG A 15 5.51 -9.70 0.17
N PHE A 16 4.44 -9.01 0.51
CA PHE A 16 3.54 -9.42 1.59
C PHE A 16 2.07 -9.13 1.26
N PRO A 17 1.13 -9.93 1.82
CA PRO A 17 -0.29 -9.67 1.66
C PRO A 17 -0.70 -8.42 2.43
N ALA A 18 -1.53 -7.59 1.82
CA ALA A 18 -2.10 -6.42 2.47
C ALA A 18 -3.49 -6.10 1.91
N GLU A 19 -4.28 -5.43 2.73
CA GLU A 19 -5.57 -4.90 2.33
C GLU A 19 -5.39 -3.45 1.91
N PHE A 20 -6.00 -3.03 0.81
CA PHE A 20 -5.92 -1.65 0.38
C PHE A 20 -7.25 -1.16 -0.18
N LYS A 21 -7.43 0.14 -0.08
CA LYS A 21 -8.55 0.86 -0.65
C LYS A 21 -7.99 1.90 -1.62
N ALA A 22 -7.99 1.58 -2.90
CA ALA A 22 -7.57 2.49 -3.95
C ALA A 22 -8.74 3.36 -4.45
N THR A 23 -8.41 4.59 -4.83
CA THR A 23 -9.26 5.60 -5.46
C THR A 23 -8.52 6.14 -6.69
N ARG A 24 -9.16 7.05 -7.44
CA ARG A 24 -8.58 7.61 -8.67
C ARG A 24 -7.28 8.42 -8.47
N LEU A 25 -6.99 8.85 -7.24
CA LEU A 25 -5.85 9.72 -6.91
C LEU A 25 -4.83 9.06 -5.95
N GLY A 26 -5.11 7.87 -5.45
CA GLY A 26 -4.38 7.29 -4.33
C GLY A 26 -5.25 6.38 -3.49
N GLY A 27 -4.83 6.06 -2.28
CA GLY A 27 -5.56 5.15 -1.43
C GLY A 27 -5.02 5.02 -0.02
N ILE A 28 -5.55 4.02 0.67
CA ILE A 28 -5.15 3.65 2.02
C ILE A 28 -4.74 2.18 1.99
N LEU A 29 -3.62 1.86 2.62
CA LEU A 29 -3.06 0.54 2.83
C LEU A 29 -3.23 0.15 4.30
N PHE A 30 -3.67 -1.08 4.54
CA PHE A 30 -3.86 -1.70 5.83
C PHE A 30 -2.99 -2.97 5.88
N ALA A 31 -2.10 -3.01 6.86
CA ALA A 31 -1.13 -4.09 7.07
C ALA A 31 -0.65 -4.05 8.52
N SER A 32 0.23 -4.97 8.91
CA SER A 32 0.86 -4.91 10.24
C SER A 32 1.69 -3.64 10.40
N LYS A 33 1.82 -3.11 11.63
CA LYS A 33 2.59 -1.89 11.91
C LYS A 33 4.00 -1.93 11.33
N ASP A 34 4.71 -3.05 11.47
CA ASP A 34 6.06 -3.23 10.92
C ASP A 34 6.08 -3.13 9.38
N GLN A 35 5.06 -3.66 8.72
CA GLN A 35 4.92 -3.59 7.26
C GLN A 35 4.60 -2.17 6.80
N LEU A 36 3.73 -1.45 7.52
CA LEU A 36 3.42 -0.05 7.22
C LEU A 36 4.64 0.86 7.43
N LYS A 37 5.42 0.62 8.49
CA LYS A 37 6.71 1.31 8.72
C LYS A 37 7.70 1.02 7.60
N ALA A 38 7.80 -0.22 7.14
CA ALA A 38 8.65 -0.59 6.01
C ALA A 38 8.21 0.10 4.70
N CYS A 39 6.91 0.18 4.42
CA CYS A 39 6.38 0.92 3.26
C CYS A 39 6.74 2.41 3.33
N ALA A 40 6.51 3.05 4.47
CA ALA A 40 6.82 4.47 4.66
C ALA A 40 8.32 4.74 4.52
N ALA A 41 9.16 3.87 5.08
CA ALA A 41 10.62 3.97 4.97
C ALA A 41 11.12 3.75 3.52
N ALA A 42 10.46 2.89 2.75
CA ALA A 42 10.78 2.70 1.33
C ALA A 42 10.39 3.91 0.46
N GLY A 43 9.39 4.68 0.88
CA GLY A 43 8.87 5.87 0.18
C GLY A 43 8.05 5.56 -1.07
N ALA A 44 8.36 4.48 -1.79
CA ALA A 44 7.59 4.01 -2.95
C ALA A 44 7.59 2.48 -3.05
N GLY A 45 6.60 1.94 -3.76
CA GLY A 45 6.47 0.51 -3.99
C GLY A 45 5.42 0.18 -5.04
N LYS A 46 5.04 -1.10 -5.10
CA LYS A 46 4.02 -1.58 -6.03
C LYS A 46 2.92 -2.33 -5.29
N ILE A 47 1.67 -2.06 -5.65
CA ILE A 47 0.52 -2.87 -5.21
C ILE A 47 0.15 -3.80 -6.36
N LEU A 48 0.38 -5.09 -6.17
CA LEU A 48 0.00 -6.14 -7.10
C LEU A 48 -1.49 -6.45 -6.95
N LEU A 49 -2.22 -6.21 -8.03
CA LEU A 49 -3.64 -6.50 -8.19
C LEU A 49 -3.83 -7.89 -8.81
N SER A 50 -5.05 -8.41 -8.74
CA SER A 50 -5.42 -9.63 -9.47
C SER A 50 -5.30 -9.43 -10.99
N GLY A 51 -4.78 -10.43 -11.70
CA GLY A 51 -4.69 -10.43 -13.18
C GLY A 51 -3.47 -9.70 -13.76
N ASP A 52 -2.29 -9.91 -13.17
CA ASP A 52 -0.99 -9.41 -13.66
C ASP A 52 -0.81 -7.88 -13.67
N ARG A 53 -1.68 -7.15 -12.98
CA ARG A 53 -1.60 -5.69 -12.90
C ARG A 53 -0.87 -5.27 -11.63
N ALA A 54 0.02 -4.30 -11.74
CA ALA A 54 0.69 -3.66 -10.62
C ALA A 54 0.43 -2.15 -10.67
N LEU A 55 0.10 -1.55 -9.53
CA LEU A 55 0.02 -0.11 -9.35
C LEU A 55 1.31 0.38 -8.72
N GLU A 56 1.99 1.31 -9.37
CA GLU A 56 3.12 2.01 -8.75
C GLU A 56 2.56 3.08 -7.81
N VAL A 57 3.02 3.04 -6.57
CA VAL A 57 2.49 3.90 -5.51
C VAL A 57 3.62 4.55 -4.72
N VAL A 58 3.39 5.79 -4.31
CA VAL A 58 4.25 6.51 -3.36
C VAL A 58 3.55 6.48 -2.02
N PHE A 59 4.24 6.00 -0.99
CA PHE A 59 3.70 5.95 0.37
C PHE A 59 3.90 7.31 1.05
N ASP A 60 2.85 7.81 1.71
CA ASP A 60 2.96 8.96 2.60
C ASP A 60 3.61 8.55 3.94
N GLU A 61 3.80 9.52 4.84
CA GLU A 61 4.36 9.27 6.16
C GLU A 61 3.43 8.39 7.03
N PHE A 62 4.02 7.45 7.77
CA PHE A 62 3.29 6.59 8.70
C PHE A 62 2.99 7.34 10.00
N SER A 63 1.73 7.33 10.45
CA SER A 63 1.29 7.89 11.73
C SER A 63 1.09 6.78 12.76
N GLU A 64 1.66 6.90 13.96
CA GLU A 64 1.54 5.87 14.99
C GLU A 64 0.13 5.79 15.62
N ASP A 65 -0.65 6.85 15.51
CA ASP A 65 -2.03 6.95 16.00
C ASP A 65 -3.03 6.17 15.14
N TRP A 66 -2.68 5.84 13.89
CA TRP A 66 -3.60 5.21 12.94
C TRP A 66 -2.98 3.98 12.29
N PRO A 67 -3.61 2.79 12.36
CA PRO A 67 -3.05 1.54 11.83
C PRO A 67 -3.25 1.42 10.31
N TYR A 68 -2.96 2.48 9.56
CA TYR A 68 -3.03 2.50 8.10
C TYR A 68 -1.98 3.45 7.52
N LEU A 69 -1.64 3.25 6.24
CA LEU A 69 -0.72 4.09 5.51
C LEU A 69 -1.38 4.64 4.26
N ARG A 70 -1.26 5.94 4.01
CA ARG A 70 -1.77 6.53 2.77
C ARG A 70 -0.77 6.33 1.65
N PHE A 71 -1.28 6.23 0.43
CA PHE A 71 -0.44 6.20 -0.76
C PHE A 71 -1.07 7.01 -1.88
N LYS A 72 -0.23 7.50 -2.79
CA LYS A 72 -0.64 8.18 -4.02
C LYS A 72 -0.26 7.32 -5.22
N LEU A 73 -1.08 7.38 -6.26
CA LEU A 73 -0.76 6.75 -7.55
C LEU A 73 0.23 7.64 -8.30
N THR A 74 1.24 7.04 -8.90
CA THR A 74 2.19 7.71 -9.79
C THR A 74 1.67 7.73 -11.23
#